data_AF-A0A345UPU1-F1
#
_entry.id   AF-A0A345UPU1-F1
#
_cell.length_a   1.000
_cell.length_b   1.000
_cell.length_c   1.000
_cell.angle_alpha   90.00
_cell.angle_beta   90.00
_cell.angle_gamma   90.00
#
_symmetry.space_group_name_H-M   'P 1'
#
loop_
_entity.id
_entity.type
_entity.pdbx_description
1 polymer ?
#
loop_
_entity_poly.entity_id
_entity_poly.type
_entity_poly.pdbx_seq_one_letter_code
_entity_poly.pdbx_strand_id
1 'polypeptide(L)'
;MKLPNWFKITWWIILLLLTGIIFFKRFEAISMGKSVPADVFIFLIFVALMLVPIFSEIEFFGLKLKKEIEDLKTDIKIKFGDIKNEIRNTQNQTLTQTIQAYGQYGPPPPDSKLPELEDEIDRMVKARLQEHGVIIDQQLTSRIDVPEDNLTMFKVRYNIETQLRRIWENRFDENVFDQQLRHQPIMRLIQDLTKYQIIDNNFHGILREILSICNYAIHGEQVTDKQVSFVSNNAKFVLDYLRKTK
;
A
#
# COMPACT_ATOMS: atom_id res chain seq x y z
N MET A 1 31.53 38.04 24.04
CA MET A 1 32.96 37.68 24.23
C MET A 1 33.05 36.20 24.61
N LYS A 2 33.90 35.40 23.95
CA LYS A 2 34.09 33.98 24.32
C LYS A 2 35.03 33.91 25.52
N LEU A 3 34.55 33.40 26.65
CA LEU A 3 35.38 33.20 27.84
C LEU A 3 36.41 32.08 27.61
N PRO A 4 37.66 32.23 28.07
CA PRO A 4 38.68 31.19 27.99
C PRO A 4 38.24 29.90 28.71
N ASN A 5 38.61 28.72 28.17
CA ASN A 5 38.21 27.44 28.75
C ASN A 5 38.77 27.21 30.17
N TRP A 6 39.97 27.68 30.47
CA TRP A 6 40.55 27.60 31.82
C TRP A 6 39.70 28.35 32.86
N PHE A 7 39.14 29.52 32.48
CA PHE A 7 38.27 30.30 33.36
C PHE A 7 36.96 29.56 33.65
N LYS A 8 36.38 28.89 32.65
CA LYS A 8 35.16 28.08 32.82
C LYS A 8 35.38 26.91 33.78
N ILE A 9 36.52 26.23 33.66
CA ILE A 9 36.87 25.09 34.53
C ILE A 9 37.07 25.58 35.98
N THR A 10 37.87 26.64 36.18
CA THR A 10 38.08 27.22 37.52
C THR A 10 36.77 27.69 38.14
N TRP A 11 35.90 28.33 37.37
CA TRP A 11 34.58 28.77 37.82
C TRP A 11 33.68 27.60 38.22
N TRP A 12 33.67 26.52 37.42
CA TRP A 12 32.92 25.31 37.72
C TRP A 12 33.40 24.63 39.01
N ILE A 13 34.72 24.52 39.22
CA ILE A 13 35.30 23.97 40.46
C ILE A 13 34.87 24.80 41.67
N ILE A 14 34.88 26.13 41.56
CA ILE A 14 34.43 27.04 42.63
C ILE A 14 32.95 26.81 42.95
N LEU A 15 32.08 26.70 41.93
CA LEU A 15 30.66 26.44 42.13
C LEU A 15 30.39 25.08 42.78
N LEU A 16 31.14 24.05 42.37
CA LEU A 16 31.02 22.71 42.94
C LEU A 16 31.48 22.68 44.40
N LEU A 17 32.56 23.37 44.74
CA LEU A 17 33.01 23.52 46.12
C LEU A 17 32.00 24.28 46.99
N LEU A 18 31.47 25.41 46.50
CA LEU A 18 30.49 26.21 47.24
C LEU A 18 29.21 25.42 47.52
N THR A 19 28.68 24.74 46.51
CA THR A 19 27.47 23.91 46.64
C THR A 19 27.71 22.70 47.53
N GLY A 20 28.88 22.06 47.43
CA GLY A 20 29.30 20.97 48.31
C GLY A 20 29.42 21.39 49.78
N ILE A 21 30.00 22.57 50.06
CA ILE A 21 30.10 23.10 51.44
C ILE A 21 28.71 23.37 52.03
N ILE A 22 27.81 23.98 51.24
CA ILE A 22 26.44 24.24 51.69
C ILE A 22 25.71 22.93 51.99
N PHE A 23 25.84 21.94 51.10
CA PHE A 23 25.23 20.63 51.28
C PHE A 23 25.79 19.91 52.52
N PHE A 24 27.11 19.93 52.73
CA PHE A 24 27.75 19.32 53.89
C PHE A 24 27.28 19.93 55.21
N LYS A 25 27.15 21.27 55.29
CA LYS A 25 26.62 21.95 56.49
C LYS A 25 25.17 21.59 56.81
N ARG A 26 24.39 21.22 55.80
CA ARG A 26 22.98 20.85 55.96
C ARG A 26 22.75 19.34 56.08
N PHE A 27 23.79 18.54 55.87
CA PHE A 27 23.71 17.08 55.87
C PHE A 27 23.18 16.50 57.18
N GLU A 28 23.56 17.07 58.32
CA GLU A 28 23.09 16.63 59.64
C GLU A 28 21.57 16.84 59.79
N ALA A 29 21.07 18.02 59.41
CA ALA A 29 19.64 18.33 59.43
C ALA A 29 18.82 17.45 58.47
N ILE A 30 19.37 17.17 57.28
CA ILE A 30 18.76 16.28 56.28
C ILE A 30 18.70 14.84 56.82
N SER A 31 19.78 14.35 57.43
CA SER A 31 19.86 12.99 57.97
C SER A 31 18.91 12.75 59.15
N MET A 32 18.58 13.81 59.90
CA MET A 32 17.58 13.78 60.98
C MET A 32 16.14 14.00 60.49
N GLY A 33 15.90 14.03 59.17
CA GLY A 33 14.56 14.19 58.58
C GLY A 33 14.01 15.62 58.63
N LYS A 34 14.82 16.63 58.99
CA LYS A 34 14.45 18.06 59.04
C LYS A 34 14.79 18.78 57.73
N SER A 35 14.61 18.10 56.60
CA SER A 35 14.88 18.65 55.26
C SER A 35 13.86 19.72 54.90
N VAL A 36 14.31 20.78 54.23
CA VAL A 36 13.43 21.81 53.64
C VAL A 36 13.54 21.78 52.11
N PRO A 37 12.57 22.33 51.35
CA PRO A 37 12.59 22.30 49.89
C PRO A 37 13.91 22.79 49.24
N ALA A 38 14.60 23.74 49.88
CA ALA A 38 15.90 24.22 49.42
C ALA A 38 17.00 23.13 49.42
N ASP A 39 16.94 22.13 50.31
CA ASP A 39 17.90 21.01 50.36
C ASP A 39 17.82 20.16 49.10
N VAL A 40 16.60 19.87 48.66
CA VAL A 40 16.34 19.11 47.42
C VAL A 40 16.87 19.88 46.21
N PHE A 41 16.64 21.20 46.17
CA PHE A 41 17.13 22.04 45.08
C PHE A 41 18.66 22.11 45.02
N ILE A 42 19.33 22.29 46.18
CA ILE A 42 20.79 22.31 46.27
C ILE A 42 21.38 20.96 45.87
N PHE A 43 20.76 19.86 46.29
CA PHE A 43 21.17 18.52 45.91
C PHE A 43 21.08 18.30 44.39
N LEU A 44 19.99 18.71 43.75
CA LEU A 44 19.84 18.60 42.30
C LEU A 44 20.90 19.42 41.55
N ILE A 45 21.20 20.63 42.01
CA ILE A 45 22.27 21.46 41.42
C ILE A 45 23.64 20.80 41.60
N PHE A 46 23.92 20.24 42.79
CA PHE A 46 25.18 19.57 43.08
C PHE A 46 25.39 18.33 42.20
N VAL A 47 24.36 17.49 42.05
CA VAL A 47 24.37 16.33 41.15
C VAL A 47 24.55 16.77 39.70
N ALA A 48 23.82 17.79 39.24
CA ALA A 48 23.97 18.31 37.89
C ALA A 48 25.40 18.79 37.62
N LEU A 49 26.01 19.55 38.56
CA LEU A 49 27.38 20.03 38.46
C LEU A 49 28.41 18.90 38.42
N MET A 50 28.22 17.82 39.20
CA MET A 50 29.08 16.63 39.16
C MET A 50 28.99 15.86 37.85
N LEU A 51 27.85 15.88 37.17
CA LEU A 51 27.65 15.18 35.91
C LEU A 51 28.19 15.95 34.69
N VAL A 52 28.34 17.28 34.77
CA VAL A 52 28.93 18.10 33.69
C VAL A 52 30.25 17.52 33.14
N PRO A 53 31.28 17.22 33.97
CA PRO A 53 32.54 16.66 33.48
C PRO A 53 32.36 15.32 32.78
N ILE A 54 31.47 14.46 33.26
CA ILE A 54 31.18 13.15 32.68
C ILE A 54 30.61 13.28 31.26
N PHE A 55 29.83 14.32 31.00
CA PHE A 55 29.31 14.60 29.66
C PHE A 55 30.29 15.40 28.78
N SER A 56 31.22 16.17 29.37
CA SER A 56 32.24 16.92 28.62
C SER A 56 33.54 16.14 28.35
N GLU A 57 33.81 15.05 29.06
CA GLU A 57 35.00 14.19 28.89
C GLU A 57 34.84 13.10 27.81
N ILE A 58 33.71 13.08 27.09
CA ILE A 58 33.55 12.27 25.87
C ILE A 58 34.32 12.92 24.67
N GLU A 59 35.11 13.96 24.91
CA GLU A 59 35.95 14.64 23.92
C GLU A 59 37.45 14.33 24.09
N PHE A 60 37.87 13.06 23.92
CA PHE A 60 39.31 12.76 23.75
C PHE A 60 39.71 12.12 22.42
N PHE A 61 38.79 11.74 21.54
CA PHE A 61 39.17 11.11 20.27
C PHE A 61 38.23 11.46 19.11
N GLY A 62 38.18 12.75 18.76
CA GLY A 62 37.53 13.24 17.53
C GLY A 62 38.01 12.59 16.22
N LEU A 63 39.09 11.79 16.24
CA LEU A 63 39.55 10.97 15.13
C LEU A 63 38.96 9.55 15.12
N LYS A 64 38.72 8.91 16.29
CA LYS A 64 38.03 7.61 16.33
C LYS A 64 36.53 7.78 16.13
N LEU A 65 35.90 8.79 16.74
CA LEU A 65 34.47 9.03 16.56
C LEU A 65 34.15 9.41 15.10
N LYS A 66 34.99 10.21 14.42
CA LYS A 66 34.77 10.50 12.99
C LYS A 66 34.84 9.24 12.12
N LYS A 67 35.83 8.37 12.38
CA LYS A 67 36.01 7.13 11.63
C LYS A 67 34.87 6.15 11.90
N GLU A 68 34.51 5.96 13.17
CA GLU A 68 33.37 5.13 13.57
C GLU A 68 32.04 5.70 13.06
N ILE A 69 31.86 7.03 13.01
CA ILE A 69 30.66 7.65 12.40
C ILE A 69 30.65 7.48 10.88
N GLU A 70 31.79 7.58 10.19
CA GLU A 70 31.86 7.33 8.74
C GLU A 70 31.59 5.87 8.40
N ASP A 71 32.17 4.94 9.16
CA ASP A 71 31.92 3.51 9.03
C ASP A 71 30.44 3.19 9.36
N LEU A 72 29.90 3.74 10.45
CA LEU A 72 28.48 3.58 10.81
C LEU A 72 27.55 4.20 9.77
N LYS A 73 27.89 5.35 9.18
CA LYS A 73 27.10 5.99 8.11
C LYS A 73 27.14 5.19 6.81
N THR A 74 28.24 4.50 6.56
CA THR A 74 28.41 3.62 5.39
C THR A 74 27.62 2.33 5.58
N ASP A 75 27.71 1.70 6.75
CA ASP A 75 26.91 0.55 7.14
C ASP A 75 25.41 0.88 7.20
N ILE A 76 25.03 2.05 7.71
CA ILE A 76 23.64 2.53 7.69
C ILE A 76 23.19 2.74 6.24
N LYS A 77 24.00 3.31 5.34
CA LYS A 77 23.60 3.47 3.93
C LYS A 77 23.44 2.12 3.22
N ILE A 78 24.33 1.16 3.46
CA ILE A 78 24.25 -0.19 2.89
C ILE A 78 23.03 -0.91 3.44
N LYS A 79 22.87 -0.95 4.77
CA LYS A 79 21.70 -1.54 5.43
C LYS A 79 20.40 -0.82 5.07
N PHE A 80 20.38 0.51 4.89
CA PHE A 80 19.21 1.21 4.36
C PHE A 80 18.96 0.91 2.90
N GLY A 81 19.98 0.67 2.09
CA GLY A 81 19.83 0.19 0.71
C GLY A 81 19.19 -1.19 0.68
N ASP A 82 19.69 -2.10 1.52
CA ASP A 82 19.19 -3.46 1.66
C ASP A 82 17.77 -3.47 2.27
N ILE A 83 17.53 -2.72 3.35
CA ILE A 83 16.22 -2.54 3.97
C ILE A 83 15.26 -1.84 3.01
N LYS A 84 15.69 -0.86 2.20
CA LYS A 84 14.82 -0.22 1.20
C LYS A 84 14.47 -1.20 0.08
N ASN A 85 15.41 -2.04 -0.35
CA ASN A 85 15.16 -3.08 -1.33
C ASN A 85 14.26 -4.20 -0.76
N GLU A 86 14.46 -4.57 0.50
CA GLU A 86 13.67 -5.55 1.23
C GLU A 86 12.27 -5.03 1.56
N ILE A 87 12.12 -3.75 1.93
CA ILE A 87 10.83 -3.07 2.10
C ILE A 87 10.13 -2.91 0.75
N ARG A 88 10.84 -2.62 -0.35
CA ARG A 88 10.23 -2.56 -1.68
C ARG A 88 9.75 -3.93 -2.13
N ASN A 89 10.53 -4.98 -1.87
CA ASN A 89 10.15 -6.35 -2.17
C ASN A 89 9.02 -6.84 -1.25
N THR A 90 9.05 -6.49 0.03
CA THR A 90 8.01 -6.81 1.01
C THR A 90 6.74 -6.02 0.73
N GLN A 91 6.79 -4.73 0.36
CA GLN A 91 5.60 -4.00 -0.06
C GLN A 91 4.98 -4.61 -1.32
N ASN A 92 5.79 -5.03 -2.30
CA ASN A 92 5.28 -5.72 -3.48
C ASN A 92 4.66 -7.08 -3.13
N GLN A 93 5.27 -7.85 -2.22
CA GLN A 93 4.73 -9.15 -1.77
C GLN A 93 3.49 -9.00 -0.88
N THR A 94 3.47 -8.04 0.05
CA THR A 94 2.34 -7.75 0.94
C THR A 94 1.18 -7.09 0.19
N LEU A 95 1.42 -6.23 -0.80
CA LEU A 95 0.37 -5.77 -1.72
C LEU A 95 -0.25 -6.94 -2.48
N THR A 96 0.57 -7.91 -2.91
CA THR A 96 0.07 -9.11 -3.61
C THR A 96 -0.72 -10.04 -2.68
N GLN A 97 -0.35 -10.16 -1.40
CA GLN A 97 -1.04 -11.02 -0.43
C GLN A 97 -2.25 -10.36 0.25
N THR A 98 -2.25 -9.04 0.45
CA THR A 98 -3.38 -8.34 1.10
C THR A 98 -4.55 -8.13 0.13
N ILE A 99 -4.28 -8.03 -1.18
CA ILE A 99 -5.32 -8.02 -2.23
C ILE A 99 -6.06 -9.37 -2.30
N GLN A 100 -5.42 -10.48 -1.94
CA GLN A 100 -6.03 -11.82 -1.94
C GLN A 100 -7.04 -12.04 -0.80
N ALA A 101 -7.08 -11.18 0.22
CA ALA A 101 -7.98 -11.34 1.37
C ALA A 101 -9.45 -10.99 1.07
N TYR A 102 -9.75 -10.34 -0.06
CA TYR A 102 -11.10 -9.95 -0.45
C TYR A 102 -11.39 -10.22 -1.93
N GLY A 103 -11.40 -11.50 -2.34
CA GLY A 103 -11.99 -11.93 -3.62
C GLY A 103 -11.40 -11.30 -4.90
N GLN A 104 -10.25 -10.63 -4.83
CA GLN A 104 -9.55 -10.09 -5.99
C GLN A 104 -8.49 -11.08 -6.43
N TYR A 105 -8.74 -11.70 -7.58
CA TYR A 105 -7.71 -12.40 -8.34
C TYR A 105 -6.57 -11.41 -8.63
N GLY A 106 -5.33 -11.83 -8.36
CA GLY A 106 -4.15 -11.04 -8.68
C GLY A 106 -3.98 -10.83 -10.18
N PRO A 107 -2.98 -10.06 -10.62
CA PRO A 107 -2.67 -9.92 -12.04
C PRO A 107 -2.45 -11.32 -12.67
N PRO A 108 -2.77 -11.48 -13.97
CA PRO A 108 -2.56 -12.75 -14.65
C PRO A 108 -1.08 -13.18 -14.56
N PRO A 109 -0.79 -14.49 -14.58
CA PRO A 109 0.59 -14.96 -14.56
C PRO A 109 1.36 -14.43 -15.79
N PRO A 110 2.68 -14.17 -15.65
CA PRO A 110 3.50 -13.77 -16.79
C PRO A 110 3.66 -14.93 -17.78
N ASP A 111 3.77 -14.60 -19.07
CA ASP A 111 3.88 -15.57 -20.17
C ASP A 111 4.97 -16.62 -19.95
N SER A 112 6.09 -16.25 -19.32
CA SER A 112 7.21 -17.16 -19.04
C SER A 112 6.85 -18.31 -18.09
N LYS A 113 5.78 -18.17 -17.30
CA LYS A 113 5.29 -19.22 -16.38
C LYS A 113 4.22 -20.12 -17.00
N LEU A 114 3.65 -19.75 -18.15
CA LEU A 114 2.58 -20.51 -18.78
C LEU A 114 3.00 -21.95 -19.13
N PRO A 115 4.21 -22.22 -19.67
CA PRO A 115 4.63 -23.59 -19.98
C PRO A 115 4.70 -24.49 -18.73
N GLU A 116 5.18 -23.96 -17.61
CA GLU A 116 5.23 -24.70 -16.34
C GLU A 116 3.82 -25.04 -15.84
N LEU A 117 2.88 -24.09 -15.96
CA LEU A 117 1.48 -24.29 -15.59
C LEU A 117 0.79 -25.32 -16.50
N GLU A 118 1.09 -25.33 -17.80
CA GLU A 118 0.60 -26.34 -18.75
C GLU A 118 1.05 -27.75 -18.32
N ASP A 119 2.34 -27.93 -18.01
CA ASP A 119 2.88 -29.20 -17.52
C ASP A 119 2.25 -29.62 -16.17
N GLU A 120 1.97 -28.65 -15.30
CA GLU A 120 1.31 -28.90 -14.01
C GLU A 120 -0.15 -29.35 -14.18
N ILE A 121 -0.90 -28.70 -15.06
CA ILE A 121 -2.27 -29.09 -15.43
C ILE A 121 -2.26 -30.52 -15.98
N ASP A 122 -1.34 -30.82 -16.89
CA ASP A 122 -1.23 -32.14 -17.49
C ASP A 122 -0.92 -33.24 -16.48
N ARG A 123 0.00 -33.00 -15.54
CA ARG A 123 0.33 -33.98 -14.50
C ARG A 123 -0.80 -34.14 -13.48
N MET A 124 -1.37 -33.04 -13.00
CA MET A 124 -2.35 -33.09 -11.90
C MET A 124 -3.76 -33.40 -12.39
N VAL A 125 -4.26 -32.62 -13.34
CA VAL A 125 -5.66 -32.72 -13.78
C VAL A 125 -5.88 -34.04 -14.52
N LYS A 126 -4.97 -34.46 -15.40
CA LYS A 126 -5.14 -35.76 -16.10
C LYS A 126 -5.10 -36.94 -15.13
N ALA A 127 -4.20 -36.92 -14.13
CA ALA A 127 -4.16 -37.95 -13.10
C ALA A 127 -5.47 -38.01 -12.30
N ARG A 128 -6.01 -36.85 -11.87
CA ARG A 128 -7.30 -36.78 -11.17
C ARG A 128 -8.46 -37.24 -12.05
N LEU A 129 -8.48 -36.88 -13.33
CA LEU A 129 -9.53 -37.33 -14.25
C LEU A 129 -9.53 -38.85 -14.41
N GLN A 130 -8.33 -39.47 -14.48
CA GLN A 130 -8.20 -40.93 -14.49
C GLN A 130 -8.69 -41.56 -13.18
N GLU A 131 -8.38 -40.97 -12.01
CA GLU A 131 -8.92 -41.42 -10.71
C GLU A 131 -10.46 -41.39 -10.69
N HIS A 132 -11.08 -40.41 -11.35
CA HIS A 132 -12.53 -40.29 -11.46
C HIS A 132 -13.14 -41.10 -12.61
N GLY A 133 -12.34 -41.94 -13.29
CA GLY A 133 -12.79 -42.78 -14.41
C GLY A 133 -13.19 -41.99 -15.67
N VAL A 134 -12.78 -40.72 -15.77
CA VAL A 134 -13.08 -39.87 -16.91
C VAL A 134 -12.05 -40.12 -18.01
N ILE A 135 -12.54 -40.63 -19.15
CA ILE A 135 -11.72 -40.78 -20.36
C ILE A 135 -11.58 -39.41 -21.00
N ILE A 136 -10.34 -38.93 -21.10
CA ILE A 136 -10.02 -37.66 -21.74
C ILE A 136 -10.10 -37.84 -23.26
N ASP A 137 -11.21 -37.40 -23.82
CA ASP A 137 -11.40 -37.23 -25.26
C ASP A 137 -10.69 -35.95 -25.72
N GLN A 138 -10.02 -36.01 -26.89
CA GLN A 138 -9.18 -34.93 -27.40
C GLN A 138 -9.98 -33.76 -28.00
N GLN A 139 -11.28 -33.91 -28.29
CA GLN A 139 -12.09 -32.81 -28.82
C GLN A 139 -12.65 -31.91 -27.71
N LEU A 140 -11.86 -30.90 -27.32
CA LEU A 140 -12.27 -29.87 -26.35
C LEU A 140 -13.32 -28.91 -26.92
N THR A 141 -13.26 -28.64 -28.23
CA THR A 141 -14.09 -27.63 -28.92
C THR A 141 -15.57 -27.99 -28.99
N SER A 142 -15.91 -29.28 -28.91
CA SER A 142 -17.32 -29.74 -28.87
C SER A 142 -17.94 -29.71 -27.47
N ARG A 143 -17.16 -29.40 -26.43
CA ARG A 143 -17.59 -29.48 -25.01
C ARG A 143 -17.81 -28.12 -24.36
N ILE A 144 -17.20 -27.05 -24.88
CA ILE A 144 -17.41 -25.69 -24.39
C ILE A 144 -18.56 -25.08 -25.18
N ASP A 145 -19.78 -25.41 -24.78
CA ASP A 145 -21.00 -24.83 -25.34
C ASP A 145 -21.49 -23.68 -24.47
N VAL A 146 -21.85 -22.56 -25.11
CA VAL A 146 -22.42 -21.38 -24.45
C VAL A 146 -23.61 -20.95 -25.29
N PRO A 147 -24.81 -20.80 -24.70
CA PRO A 147 -25.98 -20.36 -25.45
C PRO A 147 -25.73 -19.04 -26.20
N GLU A 148 -26.27 -18.91 -27.41
CA GLU A 148 -26.04 -17.72 -28.27
C GLU A 148 -26.48 -16.42 -27.59
N ASP A 149 -27.51 -16.48 -26.75
CA ASP A 149 -27.98 -15.33 -25.97
C ASP A 149 -26.90 -14.86 -24.99
N ASN A 150 -26.23 -15.78 -24.30
CA ASN A 150 -25.13 -15.48 -23.38
C ASN A 150 -23.94 -14.89 -24.15
N LEU A 151 -23.62 -15.43 -25.34
CA LEU A 151 -22.60 -14.85 -26.22
C LEU A 151 -22.97 -13.43 -26.67
N THR A 152 -24.24 -13.19 -26.98
CA THR A 152 -24.74 -11.86 -27.34
C THR A 152 -24.62 -10.88 -26.17
N MET A 153 -25.03 -11.28 -24.97
CA MET A 153 -24.88 -10.46 -23.76
C MET A 153 -23.40 -10.15 -23.45
N PHE A 154 -22.51 -11.13 -23.63
CA PHE A 154 -21.07 -10.91 -23.52
C PHE A 154 -20.56 -9.87 -24.52
N LYS A 155 -20.91 -10.01 -25.81
CA LYS A 155 -20.53 -9.05 -26.86
C LYS A 155 -21.00 -7.63 -26.51
N VAL A 156 -22.24 -7.47 -26.04
CA VAL A 156 -22.80 -6.18 -25.65
C VAL A 156 -22.03 -5.58 -24.48
N ARG A 157 -21.87 -6.34 -23.39
CA ARG A 157 -21.15 -5.87 -22.18
C ARG A 157 -19.73 -5.47 -22.51
N TYR A 158 -18.98 -6.31 -23.20
CA TYR A 158 -17.59 -6.05 -23.59
C TYR A 158 -17.46 -4.70 -24.32
N ASN A 159 -18.33 -4.44 -25.29
CA ASN A 159 -18.28 -3.20 -26.07
C ASN A 159 -18.66 -1.97 -25.23
N ILE A 160 -19.67 -2.08 -24.36
CA ILE A 160 -20.06 -1.00 -23.44
C ILE A 160 -18.90 -0.66 -22.49
N GLU A 161 -18.31 -1.67 -21.85
CA GLU A 161 -17.20 -1.48 -20.91
C GLU A 161 -15.99 -0.86 -21.58
N THR A 162 -15.67 -1.30 -22.80
CA THR A 162 -14.60 -0.73 -23.62
C THR A 162 -14.82 0.77 -23.87
N GLN A 163 -16.04 1.18 -24.23
CA GLN A 163 -16.34 2.59 -24.47
C GLN A 163 -16.33 3.43 -23.18
N LEU A 164 -16.86 2.92 -22.07
CA LEU A 164 -16.83 3.60 -20.78
C LEU A 164 -15.39 3.83 -20.32
N ARG A 165 -14.53 2.81 -20.48
CA ARG A 165 -13.10 2.92 -20.19
C ARG A 165 -12.42 3.96 -21.07
N ARG A 166 -12.65 3.92 -22.39
CA ARG A 166 -12.13 4.93 -23.33
C ARG A 166 -12.49 6.36 -22.91
N ILE A 167 -13.76 6.61 -22.56
CA ILE A 167 -14.23 7.95 -22.15
C ILE A 167 -13.54 8.36 -20.85
N TRP A 168 -13.47 7.46 -19.87
CA TRP A 168 -12.85 7.75 -18.58
C TRP A 168 -11.36 8.06 -18.73
N GLU A 169 -10.62 7.25 -19.49
CA GLU A 169 -9.19 7.48 -19.78
C GLU A 169 -8.97 8.83 -20.45
N ASN A 170 -9.73 9.16 -21.50
CA ASN A 170 -9.62 10.47 -22.17
C ASN A 170 -9.92 11.69 -21.27
N ARG A 171 -10.62 11.50 -20.15
CA ARG A 171 -11.10 12.58 -19.28
C ARG A 171 -10.26 12.75 -18.02
N PHE A 172 -9.65 11.68 -17.52
CA PHE A 172 -8.97 11.65 -16.23
C PHE A 172 -7.48 11.27 -16.33
N ASP A 173 -6.99 10.84 -17.50
CA ASP A 173 -5.64 10.31 -17.69
C ASP A 173 -4.67 11.34 -18.31
N GLU A 174 -4.51 12.50 -17.67
CA GLU A 174 -3.40 13.41 -18.02
C GLU A 174 -2.25 13.45 -17.03
N ASN A 175 -2.36 13.10 -15.73
CA ASN A 175 -1.18 13.12 -14.81
C ASN A 175 -1.37 12.55 -13.38
N VAL A 176 -2.38 11.73 -13.06
CA VAL A 176 -2.75 11.50 -11.64
C VAL A 176 -2.70 10.05 -11.14
N PHE A 177 -2.73 9.04 -12.03
CA PHE A 177 -2.77 7.66 -11.57
C PHE A 177 -1.56 6.87 -12.06
N ASP A 178 -0.73 6.49 -11.10
CA ASP A 178 0.32 5.50 -11.28
C ASP A 178 -0.22 4.35 -12.13
N GLN A 179 0.53 4.00 -13.17
CA GLN A 179 0.23 2.94 -14.11
C GLN A 179 -0.04 1.57 -13.42
N GLN A 180 0.22 1.44 -12.12
CA GLN A 180 -0.13 0.28 -11.30
C GLN A 180 -1.62 0.18 -10.90
N LEU A 181 -2.45 1.23 -11.08
CA LEU A 181 -3.89 1.23 -10.78
C LEU A 181 -4.77 0.74 -11.95
N ARG A 182 -4.18 -0.03 -12.87
CA ARG A 182 -4.53 -0.09 -14.30
C ARG A 182 -5.88 -0.70 -14.68
N HIS A 183 -6.74 -1.11 -13.75
CA HIS A 183 -8.12 -1.52 -14.07
C HIS A 183 -9.08 -1.09 -12.96
N GLN A 184 -9.69 0.09 -13.11
CA GLN A 184 -10.80 0.47 -12.24
C GLN A 184 -12.03 -0.40 -12.53
N PRO A 185 -12.77 -0.84 -11.50
CA PRO A 185 -14.04 -1.55 -11.67
C PRO A 185 -15.03 -0.74 -12.49
N ILE A 186 -15.80 -1.40 -13.35
CA ILE A 186 -16.73 -0.72 -14.27
C ILE A 186 -17.71 0.19 -13.54
N MET A 187 -18.21 -0.22 -12.37
CA MET A 187 -19.14 0.60 -11.57
C MET A 187 -18.49 1.89 -11.10
N ARG A 188 -17.20 1.88 -10.79
CA ARG A 188 -16.46 3.10 -10.43
C ARG A 188 -16.32 4.03 -11.62
N LEU A 189 -16.00 3.49 -12.81
CA LEU A 189 -15.97 4.28 -14.05
C LEU A 189 -17.31 4.97 -14.29
N ILE A 190 -18.41 4.23 -14.18
CA ILE A 190 -19.77 4.77 -14.38
C ILE A 190 -20.08 5.85 -13.33
N GLN A 191 -19.75 5.62 -12.06
CA GLN A 191 -19.96 6.60 -10.99
C GLN A 191 -19.20 7.90 -11.25
N ASP A 192 -17.94 7.81 -11.68
CA ASP A 192 -17.14 8.99 -12.01
C ASP A 192 -17.75 9.73 -13.21
N LEU A 193 -18.07 9.02 -14.30
CA LEU A 193 -18.66 9.62 -15.49
C LEU A 193 -19.99 10.33 -15.19
N THR A 194 -20.84 9.75 -14.32
CA THR A 194 -22.08 10.40 -13.88
C THR A 194 -21.81 11.60 -12.97
N LYS A 195 -20.88 11.47 -12.00
CA LYS A 195 -20.53 12.53 -11.05
C LYS A 195 -20.02 13.78 -11.76
N TYR A 196 -19.22 13.61 -12.81
CA TYR A 196 -18.68 14.70 -13.62
C TYR A 196 -19.60 15.10 -14.79
N GLN A 197 -20.84 14.60 -14.83
CA GLN A 197 -21.86 14.92 -15.83
C GLN A 197 -21.42 14.65 -17.28
N ILE A 198 -20.49 13.71 -17.48
CA ILE A 198 -20.10 13.22 -18.81
C ILE A 198 -21.22 12.35 -19.38
N ILE A 199 -21.92 11.63 -18.50
CA ILE A 199 -23.21 11.00 -18.76
C ILE A 199 -24.23 11.52 -17.73
N ASP A 200 -25.49 11.64 -18.13
CA ASP A 200 -26.56 12.07 -17.21
C ASP A 200 -27.13 10.90 -16.39
N ASN A 201 -27.91 11.22 -15.35
CA ASN A 201 -28.52 10.24 -14.46
C ASN A 201 -29.55 9.33 -15.15
N ASN A 202 -30.22 9.79 -16.21
CA ASN A 202 -31.20 8.99 -16.93
C ASN A 202 -30.48 7.91 -17.75
N PHE A 203 -29.40 8.29 -18.43
CA PHE A 203 -28.55 7.38 -19.17
C PHE A 203 -27.83 6.39 -18.23
N HIS A 204 -27.38 6.85 -17.05
CA HIS A 204 -26.85 5.98 -16.01
C HIS A 204 -27.84 4.87 -15.62
N GLY A 205 -29.12 5.20 -15.44
CA GLY A 205 -30.18 4.24 -15.14
C GLY A 205 -30.30 3.16 -16.22
N ILE A 206 -30.41 3.58 -17.48
CA ILE A 206 -30.51 2.66 -18.63
C ILE A 206 -29.28 1.74 -18.72
N LEU A 207 -28.10 2.32 -18.56
CA LEU A 207 -26.83 1.60 -18.61
C LEU A 207 -26.74 0.52 -17.52
N ARG A 208 -27.19 0.84 -16.30
CA ARG A 208 -27.23 -0.10 -15.19
C ARG A 208 -28.14 -1.30 -15.48
N GLU A 209 -29.33 -1.08 -16.03
CA GLU A 209 -30.26 -2.16 -16.35
C GLU A 209 -29.70 -3.11 -17.41
N ILE A 210 -29.12 -2.56 -18.49
CA ILE A 210 -28.49 -3.37 -19.54
C ILE A 210 -27.32 -4.18 -18.99
N LEU A 211 -26.44 -3.54 -18.21
CA LEU A 211 -25.29 -4.23 -17.62
C LEU A 211 -25.73 -5.29 -16.61
N SER A 212 -26.80 -5.07 -15.86
CA SER A 212 -27.39 -6.05 -14.94
C SER A 212 -27.82 -7.30 -15.70
N ILE A 213 -28.62 -7.16 -16.77
CA ILE A 213 -29.05 -8.31 -17.60
C ILE A 213 -27.85 -9.05 -18.18
N CYS A 214 -26.86 -8.31 -18.70
CA CYS A 214 -25.65 -8.94 -19.24
C CYS A 214 -24.87 -9.69 -18.16
N ASN A 215 -24.81 -9.14 -16.95
CA ASN A 215 -24.12 -9.76 -15.81
C ASN A 215 -24.77 -11.10 -15.45
N TYR A 216 -26.11 -11.14 -15.34
CA TYR A 216 -26.86 -12.37 -15.08
C TYR A 216 -26.53 -13.44 -16.12
N ALA A 217 -26.62 -13.11 -17.41
CA ALA A 217 -26.32 -14.07 -18.48
C ALA A 217 -24.88 -14.58 -18.44
N ILE A 218 -23.89 -13.70 -18.22
CA ILE A 218 -22.46 -14.08 -18.21
C ILE A 218 -22.11 -14.96 -17.00
N HIS A 219 -22.81 -14.79 -15.87
CA HIS A 219 -22.61 -15.60 -14.67
C HIS A 219 -23.44 -16.91 -14.66
N GLY A 220 -24.07 -17.25 -15.79
CA GLY A 220 -24.83 -18.50 -15.93
C GLY A 220 -26.22 -18.47 -15.30
N GLU A 221 -26.71 -17.29 -14.93
CA GLU A 221 -28.10 -17.12 -14.50
C GLU A 221 -29.03 -17.09 -15.72
N GLN A 222 -30.27 -17.56 -15.54
CA GLN A 222 -31.25 -17.53 -16.62
C GLN A 222 -31.74 -16.12 -16.87
N VAL A 223 -31.70 -15.71 -18.14
CA VAL A 223 -32.31 -14.48 -18.63
C VAL A 223 -33.52 -14.82 -19.49
N THR A 224 -34.57 -14.02 -19.38
CA THR A 224 -35.80 -14.21 -20.15
C THR A 224 -35.64 -13.72 -21.58
N ASP A 225 -36.39 -14.29 -22.54
CA ASP A 225 -36.42 -13.84 -23.94
C ASP A 225 -36.73 -12.33 -24.07
N LYS A 226 -37.54 -11.79 -23.14
CA LYS A 226 -37.86 -10.36 -23.09
C LYS A 226 -36.64 -9.52 -22.70
N GLN A 227 -35.83 -9.97 -21.76
CA GLN A 227 -34.59 -9.30 -21.37
C GLN A 227 -33.55 -9.38 -22.48
N VAL A 228 -33.40 -10.54 -23.12
CA VAL A 228 -32.52 -10.73 -24.29
C VAL A 228 -32.92 -9.80 -25.43
N SER A 229 -34.21 -9.76 -25.76
CA SER A 229 -34.76 -8.89 -26.80
C SER A 229 -34.57 -7.40 -26.44
N PHE A 230 -34.82 -7.03 -25.18
CA PHE A 230 -34.61 -5.68 -24.69
C PHE A 230 -33.16 -5.22 -24.89
N VAL A 231 -32.18 -6.02 -24.46
CA VAL A 231 -30.76 -5.68 -24.64
C VAL A 231 -30.40 -5.63 -26.12
N SER A 232 -30.76 -6.65 -26.89
CA SER A 232 -30.40 -6.76 -28.32
C SER A 232 -30.94 -5.60 -29.15
N ASN A 233 -32.18 -5.17 -28.88
CA ASN A 233 -32.81 -4.07 -29.62
C ASN A 233 -32.24 -2.69 -29.24
N ASN A 234 -31.72 -2.52 -28.02
CA ASN A 234 -31.30 -1.21 -27.50
C ASN A 234 -29.78 -1.00 -27.47
N ALA A 235 -28.99 -2.07 -27.44
CA ALA A 235 -27.53 -2.02 -27.28
C ALA A 235 -26.85 -1.12 -28.32
N LYS A 236 -27.32 -1.16 -29.57
CA LYS A 236 -26.75 -0.32 -30.65
C LYS A 236 -26.86 1.17 -30.33
N PHE A 237 -28.00 1.65 -29.85
CA PHE A 237 -28.21 3.06 -29.54
C PHE A 237 -27.33 3.52 -28.38
N VAL A 238 -27.20 2.68 -27.35
CA VAL A 238 -26.31 2.92 -26.19
C VAL A 238 -24.86 3.01 -26.64
N LEU A 239 -24.41 2.07 -27.48
CA LEU A 239 -23.05 2.07 -28.01
C LEU A 239 -22.77 3.28 -28.91
N ASP A 240 -23.72 3.65 -29.78
CA ASP A 240 -23.58 4.81 -30.66
C ASP A 240 -23.50 6.12 -29.85
N TYR A 241 -24.26 6.25 -28.76
CA TYR A 241 -24.13 7.37 -27.83
C TYR A 241 -22.74 7.39 -27.19
N LEU A 242 -22.30 6.28 -26.56
CA LEU A 242 -21.00 6.19 -25.89
C LEU A 242 -19.81 6.43 -26.84
N ARG A 243 -19.92 6.02 -28.11
CA ARG A 243 -18.88 6.30 -29.14
C ARG A 243 -18.75 7.79 -29.45
N LYS A 244 -19.86 8.53 -29.41
CA LYS A 244 -19.90 9.97 -29.68
C LYS A 244 -19.53 10.80 -28.46
N THR A 245 -19.74 10.28 -27.26
CA THR A 245 -19.28 10.90 -26.01
C THR A 245 -17.76 10.95 -26.01
N LYS A 246 -17.22 12.16 -25.83
CA LYS A 246 -15.78 12.39 -25.70
C LYS A 246 -15.39 12.36 -24.23
#